data_AF-A0AAD8AVQ6-F1
#
_entry.id   AF-A0AAD8AVQ6-F1
#
_cell.length_a   1.000
_cell.length_b   1.000
_cell.length_c   1.000
_cell.angle_alpha   90.00
_cell.angle_beta   90.00
_cell.angle_gamma   90.00
#
_symmetry.space_group_name_H-M   'P 1'
#
loop_
_entity.id
_entity.type
_entity.pdbx_description
1 polymer ?
#
loop_
_entity_poly.entity_id
_entity_poly.type
_entity_poly.pdbx_seq_one_letter_code
_entity_poly.pdbx_strand_id
1 'polypeptide(L)'
;MVARQCAKRQKKTFKKFDANVTKATLTKNPVFLNHCRMVGMYIGQMVELLDKPVELEMLTHQVAINHLSMKPNVGAAYFDPFQEKFTRFMLETLQKPWDDPLIKAWDKFLMVLTGKVKKSEKMIAKSQKCTVC
;
A
#
# COMPACT_ATOMS: atom_id res chain seq x y z
N MET A 1 -8.34 14.87 -14.59
CA MET A 1 -9.62 14.23 -14.17
C MET A 1 -9.45 12.79 -13.63
N VAL A 2 -8.61 11.95 -14.23
CA VAL A 2 -8.44 10.51 -13.86
C VAL A 2 -8.01 10.27 -12.39
N ALA A 3 -7.03 11.01 -11.87
CA ALA A 3 -6.54 10.83 -10.50
C ALA A 3 -7.62 11.08 -9.40
N ARG A 4 -8.53 12.04 -9.63
CA ARG A 4 -9.67 12.30 -8.73
C ARG A 4 -10.69 11.15 -8.75
N GLN A 5 -10.86 10.47 -9.89
CA GLN A 5 -11.72 9.29 -10.02
C GLN A 5 -11.14 8.08 -9.27
N CYS A 6 -9.82 7.86 -9.36
CA CYS A 6 -9.12 6.79 -8.64
C CYS A 6 -9.18 7.00 -7.12
N ALA A 7 -8.92 8.21 -6.64
CA ALA A 7 -9.01 8.52 -5.21
C ALA A 7 -10.44 8.31 -4.64
N LYS A 8 -11.49 8.62 -5.41
CA LYS A 8 -12.89 8.33 -5.03
C LYS A 8 -13.19 6.82 -4.98
N ARG A 9 -12.61 6.02 -5.88
CA ARG A 9 -12.74 4.54 -5.84
C ARG A 9 -12.02 3.94 -4.65
N GLN A 10 -10.85 4.50 -4.28
CA GLN A 10 -10.08 4.03 -3.12
C GLN A 10 -10.87 4.16 -1.81
N LYS A 11 -11.47 5.33 -1.59
CA LYS A 11 -12.27 5.63 -0.40
C LYS A 11 -13.46 4.68 -0.21
N LYS A 12 -14.04 4.16 -1.29
CA LYS A 12 -15.20 3.25 -1.26
C LYS A 12 -14.87 1.81 -0.81
N THR A 13 -13.59 1.44 -0.71
CA THR A 13 -13.21 0.09 -0.22
C THR A 13 -13.15 -0.02 1.29
N PHE A 14 -12.98 1.09 1.99
CA PHE A 14 -13.09 1.12 3.44
C PHE A 14 -14.56 1.01 3.83
N LYS A 15 -15.04 -0.23 3.98
CA LYS A 15 -16.41 -0.50 4.44
C LYS A 15 -16.60 -0.21 5.93
N LYS A 16 -15.49 -0.14 6.68
CA LYS A 16 -15.48 0.00 8.14
C LYS A 16 -15.43 1.45 8.64
N PHE A 17 -15.22 2.43 7.76
CA PHE A 17 -15.32 3.86 8.07
C PHE A 17 -15.57 4.67 6.79
N ASP A 18 -16.27 5.81 6.90
CA ASP A 18 -16.42 6.71 5.76
C ASP A 18 -15.13 7.49 5.50
N ALA A 19 -14.47 7.20 4.38
CA ALA A 19 -13.25 7.87 3.95
C ALA A 19 -13.52 9.21 3.19
N ASN A 20 -14.80 9.60 3.00
CA ASN A 20 -15.19 10.86 2.37
C ASN A 20 -15.35 12.03 3.36
N VAL A 21 -15.14 11.80 4.65
CA VAL A 21 -15.15 12.83 5.68
C VAL A 21 -13.90 13.72 5.62
N THR A 22 -13.93 14.83 6.36
CA THR A 22 -12.79 15.74 6.50
C THR A 22 -11.60 15.04 7.18
N LYS A 23 -10.38 15.57 6.98
CA LYS A 23 -9.19 15.08 7.70
C LYS A 23 -9.40 15.06 9.22
N ALA A 24 -9.96 16.15 9.78
CA ALA A 24 -10.21 16.28 11.22
C ALA A 24 -11.18 15.22 11.77
N THR A 25 -12.17 14.83 10.97
CA THR A 25 -13.10 13.73 11.31
C THR A 25 -12.40 12.38 11.19
N LEU A 26 -11.63 12.17 10.11
CA LEU A 26 -10.96 10.90 9.83
C LEU A 26 -9.91 10.57 10.89
N THR A 27 -9.14 11.56 11.35
CA THR A 27 -8.10 11.38 12.38
C THR A 27 -8.66 11.13 13.78
N LYS A 28 -9.98 11.21 13.99
CA LYS A 28 -10.65 10.82 15.22
C LYS A 28 -11.29 9.43 15.13
N ASN A 29 -11.32 8.82 13.94
CA ASN A 29 -11.96 7.53 13.74
C ASN A 29 -11.02 6.40 14.23
N PRO A 30 -11.43 5.58 15.21
CA PRO A 30 -10.56 4.56 15.79
C PRO A 30 -10.20 3.44 14.81
N VAL A 31 -11.09 3.11 13.85
CA VAL A 31 -10.82 2.10 12.83
C VAL A 31 -9.76 2.58 11.85
N PHE A 32 -9.86 3.83 11.41
CA PHE A 32 -8.84 4.46 10.58
C PHE A 32 -7.48 4.50 11.29
N LEU A 33 -7.45 4.98 12.54
CA LEU A 33 -6.23 5.04 13.34
C LEU A 33 -5.61 3.66 13.57
N ASN A 34 -6.43 2.63 13.81
CA ASN A 34 -5.94 1.26 13.93
C ASN A 34 -5.31 0.76 12.63
N HIS A 35 -5.93 1.06 11.48
CA HIS A 35 -5.33 0.70 10.19
C HIS A 35 -4.00 1.43 9.96
N CYS A 36 -3.91 2.73 10.27
CA CYS A 36 -2.64 3.47 10.20
C CYS A 36 -1.56 2.86 11.10
N ARG A 37 -1.90 2.48 12.34
CA ARG A 37 -0.97 1.80 13.26
C ARG A 37 -0.47 0.48 12.66
N MET A 38 -1.37 -0.35 12.14
CA MET A 38 -0.99 -1.62 11.51
C MET A 38 -0.06 -1.42 10.32
N VAL A 39 -0.36 -0.45 9.44
CA VAL A 39 0.52 -0.12 8.30
C VAL A 39 1.90 0.31 8.80
N GLY A 40 1.98 1.18 9.81
CA GLY A 40 3.25 1.61 10.40
C GLY A 40 4.04 0.45 11.00
N MET A 41 3.38 -0.46 11.73
CA MET A 41 4.02 -1.66 12.30
C MET A 41 4.58 -2.58 11.22
N TYR A 42 3.81 -2.89 10.17
CA TYR A 42 4.27 -3.76 9.09
C TYR A 42 5.44 -3.15 8.30
N ILE A 43 5.43 -1.83 8.08
CA ILE A 43 6.58 -1.14 7.45
C ILE A 43 7.80 -1.21 8.36
N GLY A 44 7.64 -0.98 9.66
CA GLY A 44 8.73 -1.13 10.64
C GLY A 44 9.34 -2.53 10.62
N GLN A 45 8.50 -3.56 10.65
CA GLN A 45 8.94 -4.96 10.53
C GLN A 45 9.66 -5.23 9.21
N MET A 46 9.18 -4.70 8.09
CA MET A 46 9.88 -4.86 6.81
C MET A 46 11.27 -4.20 6.81
N VAL A 47 11.42 -3.05 7.49
CA VAL A 47 12.72 -2.39 7.65
C VAL A 47 13.68 -3.24 8.50
N GLU A 48 13.18 -3.84 9.58
CA GLU A 48 13.95 -4.77 10.43
C GLU A 48 14.38 -6.07 9.72
N LEU A 49 13.77 -6.37 8.56
CA LEU A 49 14.05 -7.57 7.75
C LEU A 49 14.84 -7.25 6.47
N LEU A 50 15.37 -6.04 6.28
CA LEU A 50 16.10 -5.68 5.06
C LEU A 50 17.36 -6.54 4.82
N ASP A 51 17.97 -7.08 5.87
CA ASP A 51 19.11 -8.00 5.84
C ASP A 51 18.70 -9.49 5.81
N LYS A 52 17.39 -9.77 5.85
CA LYS A 52 16.79 -11.10 5.91
C LYS A 52 15.88 -11.32 4.69
N PRO A 53 16.46 -11.60 3.51
CA PRO A 53 15.74 -11.53 2.24
C PRO A 53 14.61 -12.55 2.12
N VAL A 54 14.72 -13.72 2.76
CA VAL A 54 13.68 -14.75 2.71
C VAL A 54 12.46 -14.31 3.53
N GLU A 55 12.69 -13.83 4.75
CA GLU A 55 11.66 -13.34 5.65
C GLU A 55 10.97 -12.10 5.10
N LEU A 56 11.73 -11.18 4.49
CA LEU A 56 11.17 -10.01 3.80
C LEU A 56 10.29 -10.41 2.61
N GLU A 57 10.72 -11.40 1.81
CA GLU A 57 9.91 -11.92 0.69
C GLU A 57 8.60 -12.53 1.22
N MET A 58 8.66 -13.33 2.28
CA MET A 58 7.47 -13.93 2.89
C MET A 58 6.50 -12.87 3.40
N LEU A 59 6.99 -11.86 4.12
CA LEU A 59 6.15 -10.79 4.68
C LEU A 59 5.51 -9.93 3.56
N THR A 60 6.28 -9.55 2.55
CA THR A 60 5.76 -8.77 1.41
C THR A 60 4.77 -9.57 0.58
N HIS A 61 4.99 -10.87 0.40
CA HIS A 61 4.04 -11.77 -0.25
C HIS A 61 2.74 -11.89 0.55
N GLN A 62 2.82 -12.06 1.88
CA GLN A 62 1.65 -12.14 2.74
C GLN A 62 0.81 -10.86 2.70
N VAL A 63 1.46 -9.69 2.68
CA VAL A 63 0.76 -8.40 2.50
C VAL A 63 0.02 -8.38 1.16
N ALA A 64 0.66 -8.80 0.07
CA ALA A 64 0.00 -8.85 -1.25
C ALA A 64 -1.22 -9.78 -1.24
N ILE A 65 -1.08 -11.01 -0.75
CA ILE A 65 -2.18 -11.99 -0.71
C ILE A 65 -3.34 -11.50 0.15
N ASN A 66 -3.06 -10.93 1.34
CA ASN A 66 -4.09 -10.42 2.25
C ASN A 66 -4.96 -9.32 1.63
N HIS A 67 -4.37 -8.47 0.78
CA HIS A 67 -5.10 -7.39 0.12
C HIS A 67 -5.81 -7.84 -1.16
N LEU A 68 -5.19 -8.75 -1.92
CA LEU A 68 -5.77 -9.30 -3.14
C LEU A 68 -6.92 -10.28 -2.87
N SER A 69 -7.00 -10.86 -1.67
CA SER A 69 -8.11 -11.74 -1.25
C SER A 69 -9.36 -10.98 -0.77
N MET A 70 -9.28 -9.66 -0.62
CA MET A 70 -10.42 -8.82 -0.23
C MET A 70 -11.47 -8.73 -1.34
N LYS A 71 -12.73 -8.43 -0.98
CA LYS A 71 -13.82 -8.18 -1.95
C LYS A 71 -14.41 -6.77 -1.77
N PRO A 72 -14.19 -5.83 -2.72
CA PRO A 72 -13.39 -5.98 -3.95
C PRO A 72 -11.87 -6.08 -3.65
N ASN A 73 -11.12 -6.64 -4.60
CA ASN A 73 -9.66 -6.79 -4.46
C ASN A 73 -8.99 -5.43 -4.26
N VAL A 74 -8.04 -5.38 -3.33
CA VAL A 74 -7.21 -4.20 -3.05
C VAL A 74 -5.83 -4.43 -3.68
N GLY A 75 -5.74 -4.25 -5.00
CA GLY A 75 -4.52 -4.48 -5.78
C GLY A 75 -3.76 -3.21 -6.16
N ALA A 76 -3.09 -3.23 -7.32
CA ALA A 76 -2.22 -2.14 -7.78
C ALA A 76 -2.90 -0.76 -7.80
N ALA A 77 -4.21 -0.70 -8.06
CA ALA A 77 -5.00 0.54 -8.05
C ALA A 77 -5.00 1.27 -6.69
N TYR A 78 -4.61 0.59 -5.61
CA TYR A 78 -4.50 1.13 -4.25
C TYR A 78 -3.06 1.32 -3.83
N PHE A 79 -2.19 0.34 -4.16
CA PHE A 79 -0.77 0.39 -3.81
C PHE A 79 0.02 1.44 -4.60
N ASP A 80 -0.32 1.70 -5.88
CA ASP A 80 0.38 2.72 -6.67
C ASP A 80 0.23 4.13 -6.04
N PRO A 81 -0.98 4.60 -5.69
CA PRO A 81 -1.10 5.90 -5.03
C PRO A 81 -0.66 5.88 -3.57
N PHE A 82 -0.59 4.71 -2.93
CA PHE A 82 0.02 4.59 -1.61
C PHE A 82 1.53 4.87 -1.67
N GLN A 83 2.25 4.24 -2.61
CA GLN A 83 3.67 4.51 -2.84
C GLN A 83 3.90 6.01 -3.06
N GLU A 84 3.20 6.63 -4.01
CA GLU A 84 3.39 8.06 -4.32
C GLU A 84 3.17 8.96 -3.08
N LYS A 85 2.09 8.72 -2.34
CA LYS A 85 1.74 9.53 -1.17
C LYS A 85 2.68 9.29 0.00
N PHE A 86 3.11 8.06 0.22
CA PHE A 86 4.04 7.73 1.29
C PHE A 86 5.42 8.33 1.01
N THR A 87 5.95 8.21 -0.21
CA THR A 87 7.23 8.84 -0.56
C THR A 87 7.16 10.36 -0.39
N ARG A 88 6.05 10.99 -0.78
CA ARG A 88 5.83 12.43 -0.52
C ARG A 88 5.76 12.75 0.97
N PHE A 89 5.05 11.94 1.76
CA PHE A 89 4.99 12.08 3.21
C PHE A 89 6.39 12.01 3.84
N MET A 90 7.27 11.12 3.37
CA MET A 90 8.65 11.02 3.85
C MET A 90 9.47 12.25 3.48
N LEU A 91 9.33 12.76 2.25
CA LEU A 91 9.98 13.99 1.78
C LEU A 91 9.63 15.18 2.69
N GLU A 92 8.33 15.37 2.95
CA GLU A 92 7.82 16.46 3.79
C GLU A 92 8.21 16.30 5.27
N THR A 93 8.12 15.08 5.81
CA THR A 93 8.39 14.79 7.22
C THR A 93 9.87 14.93 7.55
N LEU A 94 10.75 14.45 6.67
CA LEU A 94 12.20 14.50 6.86
C LEU A 94 12.81 15.83 6.40
N GLN A 95 12.02 16.71 5.77
CA GLN A 95 12.47 17.98 5.21
C GLN A 95 13.66 17.79 4.25
N LYS A 96 13.60 16.75 3.43
CA LYS A 96 14.63 16.40 2.44
C LYS A 96 14.15 16.61 1.02
N PRO A 97 15.01 16.91 0.05
CA PRO A 97 14.64 16.96 -1.35
C PRO A 97 14.47 15.55 -1.95
N TRP A 98 13.88 15.47 -3.16
CA TRP A 98 13.57 14.20 -3.85
C TRP A 98 14.81 13.38 -4.26
N ASP A 99 15.93 14.05 -4.48
CA ASP A 99 17.22 13.46 -4.84
C ASP A 99 18.03 12.99 -3.63
N ASP A 100 17.56 13.25 -2.41
CA ASP A 100 18.21 12.77 -1.19
C ASP A 100 18.26 11.22 -1.18
N PRO A 101 19.44 10.61 -0.92
CA PRO A 101 19.59 9.15 -0.89
C PRO A 101 18.61 8.43 0.05
N LEU A 102 18.25 9.04 1.18
CA LEU A 102 17.28 8.48 2.12
C LEU A 102 15.88 8.42 1.49
N ILE A 103 15.47 9.46 0.77
CA ILE A 103 14.19 9.49 0.05
C ILE A 103 14.19 8.47 -1.08
N LYS A 104 15.30 8.34 -1.82
CA LYS A 104 15.47 7.30 -2.85
C LYS A 104 15.40 5.89 -2.29
N ALA A 105 15.94 5.65 -1.10
CA ALA A 105 15.86 4.35 -0.44
C ALA A 105 14.40 3.99 -0.09
N TRP A 106 13.65 4.92 0.48
CA TRP A 106 12.22 4.73 0.78
C TRP A 106 11.38 4.49 -0.49
N ASP A 107 11.60 5.29 -1.53
CA ASP A 107 10.89 5.10 -2.81
C ASP A 107 11.21 3.74 -3.43
N LYS A 108 12.48 3.32 -3.41
CA LYS A 108 12.90 2.00 -3.90
C LYS A 108 12.24 0.88 -3.11
N PHE A 109 12.19 0.97 -1.79
CA PHE A 109 11.52 -0.01 -0.94
C PHE A 109 10.02 -0.15 -1.29
N LEU A 110 9.31 0.98 -1.40
CA LEU A 110 7.88 0.98 -1.72
C LEU A 110 7.60 0.52 -3.16
N MET A 111 8.50 0.84 -4.09
CA MET A 111 8.45 0.34 -5.47
C MET A 111 8.56 -1.18 -5.51
N VAL A 112 9.44 -1.78 -4.72
CA VAL A 112 9.56 -3.24 -4.61
C VAL A 112 8.27 -3.85 -4.06
N LEU A 113 7.75 -3.32 -2.95
CA LEU A 113 6.49 -3.79 -2.35
C LEU A 113 5.33 -3.73 -3.35
N THR A 114 5.16 -2.59 -4.01
CA THR A 114 4.11 -2.37 -5.02
C THR A 114 4.29 -3.30 -6.23
N GLY A 115 5.54 -3.53 -6.64
CA GLY A 115 5.89 -4.49 -7.69
C GLY A 115 5.48 -5.93 -7.34
N LYS A 116 5.64 -6.34 -6.07
CA LYS A 116 5.18 -7.66 -5.60
C LYS A 116 3.66 -7.79 -5.66
N VAL A 117 2.92 -6.77 -5.23
CA VAL A 117 1.45 -6.75 -5.34
C VAL A 117 1.02 -6.89 -6.80
N LYS A 118 1.62 -6.10 -7.70
CA LYS A 118 1.36 -6.17 -9.15
C LYS A 118 1.63 -7.55 -9.74
N LYS A 119 2.74 -8.18 -9.35
CA LYS A 119 3.10 -9.53 -9.82
C LYS A 119 2.08 -10.55 -9.34
N SER A 120 1.72 -10.54 -8.06
CA SER A 120 0.73 -11.45 -7.49
C SER A 120 -0.66 -11.25 -8.11
N GLU A 121 -1.08 -10.01 -8.33
CA GLU A 121 -2.36 -9.70 -8.97
C GLU A 121 -2.44 -10.26 -10.40
N LYS A 122 -1.37 -10.12 -11.18
CA LYS A 122 -1.27 -10.71 -12.54
C LYS A 122 -1.32 -12.23 -12.51
N MET A 123 -0.67 -12.88 -11.53
CA MET A 123 -0.69 -14.33 -11.37
C MET A 123 -2.10 -14.85 -11.06
N ILE A 124 -2.82 -14.19 -10.14
CA ILE A 124 -4.22 -14.52 -9.81
C ILE A 124 -5.13 -14.32 -11.02
N ALA A 125 -4.98 -13.22 -11.74
CA ALA A 125 -5.78 -12.97 -12.95
C ALA A 125 -5.51 -14.01 -14.05
N LYS A 126 -4.27 -14.49 -14.18
CA LYS A 126 -3.91 -15.55 -15.14
C LYS A 126 -4.50 -16.90 -14.72
N SER A 127 -4.41 -17.27 -13.44
CA SER A 127 -4.94 -18.56 -12.96
C SER A 127 -6.47 -18.63 -13.08
N GLN A 128 -7.18 -17.53 -12.84
CA GLN A 128 -8.62 -17.43 -13.04
C GLN A 128 -9.03 -17.55 -14.52
N LYS A 129 -8.21 -17.07 -15.46
CA LYS A 129 -8.47 -17.27 -16.90
C LYS A 129 -8.27 -18.71 -17.35
N CYS A 130 -7.33 -19.43 -16.75
CA CYS A 130 -7.07 -20.84 -17.08
C CYS A 130 -8.10 -21.83 -16.50
N THR A 131 -8.91 -21.41 -15.52
CA THR A 131 -9.94 -22.27 -14.89
C THR A 131 -11.34 -22.11 -15.49
N VAL A 132 -11.52 -21.24 -16.49
CA VAL A 132 -12.81 -20.99 -17.18
C VAL A 132 -12.80 -21.59 -18.60
N CYS A 133 -12.07 -22.68 -18.81
CA CYS A 133 -12.08 -23.47 -20.05
C CYS A 133 -12.79 -24.79 -19.84
#